data_AF-A0A7S3XYD0-F1
#
_entry.id   AF-A0A7S3XYD0-F1
#
_cell.length_a   1.000
_cell.length_b   1.000
_cell.length_c   1.000
_cell.angle_alpha   90.00
_cell.angle_beta   90.00
_cell.angle_gamma   90.00
#
_symmetry.space_group_name_H-M   'P 1'
#
loop_
_entity.id
_entity.type
_entity.pdbx_description
1 polymer ?
#
loop_
_entity_poly.entity_id
_entity_poly.type
_entity_poly.pdbx_seq_one_letter_code
_entity_poly.pdbx_strand_id
1 'polypeptide(L)'
;RGRARFFHGRLRLLLYTGRAHHARRLRLRGARHLLLYAPPEYCQFYPELVNLLEEATVSGQATTCMTLFTKYEKMALERIVGSKRCKHMLQSEKRTFLFC
;
A
#
# COMPACT_ATOMS: atom_id res chain seq x y z
N ARG A 1 -12.55 13.37 -11.87
CA ARG A 1 -11.61 14.41 -12.37
C ARG A 1 -10.16 14.21 -11.90
N GLY A 2 -9.88 14.05 -10.59
CA GLY A 2 -8.52 13.84 -10.07
C GLY A 2 -7.81 12.59 -10.65
N ARG A 3 -8.50 11.45 -10.71
CA ARG A 3 -8.01 10.21 -11.32
C ARG A 3 -7.51 10.36 -12.76
N ALA A 4 -8.29 10.99 -13.64
CA ALA A 4 -7.90 11.19 -15.03
C ALA A 4 -6.65 12.08 -15.14
N ARG A 5 -6.56 13.12 -14.32
CA ARG A 5 -5.37 14.00 -14.27
C ARG A 5 -4.13 13.26 -13.76
N PHE A 6 -4.28 12.37 -12.78
CA PHE A 6 -3.19 11.52 -12.30
C PHE A 6 -2.72 10.54 -13.39
N PHE A 7 -3.66 9.88 -14.08
CA PHE A 7 -3.34 8.96 -15.17
C PHE A 7 -2.58 9.65 -16.32
N HIS A 8 -2.98 10.88 -16.70
CA HIS A 8 -2.27 11.67 -17.70
C HIS A 8 -0.99 12.34 -17.18
N GLY A 9 -0.53 12.05 -15.96
CA GLY A 9 0.69 12.63 -15.38
C GLY A 9 0.60 14.11 -15.01
N ARG A 10 -0.59 14.73 -15.09
CA ARG A 10 -0.81 16.14 -14.71
C ARG A 10 -0.82 16.34 -13.20
N LEU A 11 -1.12 15.29 -12.43
CA LEU A 11 -0.98 15.25 -10.98
C LEU A 11 0.08 14.21 -10.62
N ARG A 12 1.06 14.61 -9.81
CA ARG A 12 2.15 13.72 -9.36
C ARG A 12 1.74 12.85 -8.17
N LEU A 13 0.80 13.34 -7.36
CA LEU A 13 0.33 12.68 -6.15
C LEU A 13 -1.19 12.55 -6.18
N LEU A 14 -1.68 11.39 -5.74
CA LEU A 14 -3.10 11.11 -5.57
C LEU A 14 -3.31 10.57 -4.16
N LEU A 15 -4.06 11.32 -3.33
CA LEU A 15 -4.47 10.83 -2.03
C LEU A 15 -5.64 9.86 -2.19
N TYR A 16 -5.45 8.64 -1.70
CA TYR A 16 -6.46 7.58 -1.75
C TYR A 16 -6.75 7.06 -0.34
N THR A 17 -8.03 6.83 -0.03
CA THR A 17 -8.47 6.46 1.32
C THR A 17 -9.08 5.06 1.34
N GLY A 18 -8.92 4.36 2.47
CA GLY A 18 -9.53 3.04 2.67
C GLY A 18 -11.06 3.05 2.51
N ARG A 19 -11.74 4.13 2.94
CA ARG A 19 -13.21 4.28 2.75
C ARG A 19 -13.61 4.33 1.27
N ALA A 20 -12.84 5.05 0.45
CA ALA A 20 -13.08 5.10 -0.99
C ALA A 20 -12.82 3.74 -1.65
N HIS A 21 -11.79 3.02 -1.19
CA HIS A 21 -11.47 1.67 -1.66
C HIS A 21 -12.55 0.66 -1.26
N HIS A 22 -13.04 0.70 -0.02
CA HIS A 22 -14.13 -0.14 0.46
C HIS A 22 -15.41 0.03 -0.37
N ALA A 23 -15.82 1.28 -0.63
CA ALA A 23 -17.08 1.56 -1.31
C ALA A 23 -17.05 1.27 -2.82
N ARG A 24 -15.89 1.39 -3.48
CA ARG A 24 -15.83 1.42 -4.96
C ARG A 24 -14.75 0.56 -5.59
N ARG A 25 -13.85 -0.05 -4.81
CA ARG A 25 -12.72 -0.89 -5.25
C ARG A 25 -12.09 -0.38 -6.54
N LEU A 26 -11.75 0.91 -6.54
CA LEU A 26 -11.38 1.61 -7.77
C LEU A 26 -10.02 1.14 -8.27
N ARG A 27 -9.97 0.63 -9.50
CA ARG A 27 -8.72 0.37 -10.21
C ARG A 27 -8.09 1.70 -10.64
N LEU A 28 -7.00 2.08 -9.98
CA LEU A 28 -6.18 3.25 -10.31
C LEU A 28 -5.10 2.81 -11.31
N ARG A 29 -4.90 3.60 -12.37
CA ARG A 29 -3.91 3.35 -13.42
C ARG A 29 -2.82 4.41 -13.39
N GLY A 30 -1.64 4.07 -13.87
CA GLY A 30 -0.47 4.97 -13.91
C GLY A 30 0.21 5.20 -12.55
N ALA A 31 -0.10 4.38 -11.54
CA ALA A 31 0.61 4.41 -10.26
C ALA A 31 1.94 3.66 -10.37
N ARG A 32 3.04 4.28 -9.91
CA ARG A 32 4.38 3.67 -9.84
C ARG A 32 4.83 3.43 -8.41
N HIS A 33 4.50 4.37 -7.53
CA HIS A 33 4.88 4.35 -6.13
C HIS A 33 3.62 4.34 -5.28
N LEU A 34 3.55 3.39 -4.35
CA LEU A 34 2.47 3.26 -3.37
C LEU A 34 3.04 3.51 -1.97
N LEU A 35 2.50 4.51 -1.29
CA LEU A 35 2.81 4.81 0.10
C LEU A 35 1.54 4.62 0.93
N LEU A 36 1.52 3.59 1.77
CA LEU A 36 0.48 3.39 2.76
C LEU A 36 0.92 4.07 4.05
N TYR A 37 0.18 5.10 4.48
CA TYR A 37 0.45 5.80 5.73
C TYR A 37 0.23 4.92 6.97
N ALA A 38 -0.60 3.90 6.82
CA ALA A 38 -0.96 2.92 7.84
C ALA A 38 -1.24 1.57 7.15
N PRO A 39 -1.05 0.43 7.82
CA PRO A 39 -1.53 -0.84 7.32
C PRO A 39 -3.06 -0.81 7.13
N PRO A 40 -3.60 -1.33 6.02
CA PRO A 40 -5.04 -1.41 5.82
C PRO A 40 -5.75 -2.21 6.93
N GLU A 41 -6.91 -1.73 7.39
CA GLU A 41 -7.71 -2.44 8.40
C GLU A 41 -8.12 -3.85 7.96
N TYR A 42 -8.45 -3.97 6.67
CA TYR A 42 -8.81 -5.23 6.01
C TYR A 42 -7.61 -5.78 5.25
N CYS A 43 -7.21 -7.01 5.57
CA CYS A 43 -6.05 -7.65 4.94
C CYS A 43 -6.17 -7.77 3.42
N GLN A 44 -7.38 -8.02 2.91
CA GLN A 44 -7.68 -8.08 1.47
C GLN A 44 -7.30 -6.81 0.70
N PHE A 45 -7.31 -5.64 1.35
CA PHE A 45 -6.98 -4.38 0.68
C PHE A 45 -5.49 -4.26 0.36
N TYR A 46 -4.62 -4.89 1.15
CA TYR A 46 -3.19 -4.81 0.91
C TYR A 46 -2.80 -5.35 -0.48
N PRO A 47 -3.11 -6.62 -0.86
CA PRO A 47 -2.80 -7.12 -2.19
C PRO A 47 -3.57 -6.37 -3.29
N GLU A 48 -4.81 -5.96 -3.05
CA GLU A 48 -5.58 -5.17 -4.03
C GLU A 48 -4.93 -3.83 -4.36
N LEU A 49 -4.36 -3.15 -3.35
CA LEU A 49 -3.65 -1.89 -3.54
C LEU A 49 -2.28 -2.11 -4.19
N VAL A 50 -1.55 -3.15 -3.80
CA VAL A 50 -0.26 -3.51 -4.42
C VAL A 50 -0.44 -3.85 -5.90
N ASN A 51 -1.51 -4.57 -6.25
CA ASN A 51 -1.85 -4.92 -7.64
C ASN A 51 -2.17 -3.70 -8.52
N LEU A 52 -2.38 -2.50 -7.94
CA LEU A 52 -2.49 -1.27 -8.73
C LEU A 52 -1.17 -0.90 -9.42
N LEU A 53 -0.04 -1.43 -8.95
CA LEU A 53 1.29 -1.21 -9.52
C LEU A 53 1.62 -2.17 -10.68
N GLU A 54 0.77 -3.17 -10.94
CA GLU A 54 0.98 -4.21 -11.96
C GLU A 54 1.24 -3.64 -13.36
N GLU A 55 0.53 -2.59 -13.75
CA GLU A 55 0.73 -1.94 -15.05
C GLU A 55 2.14 -1.35 -15.19
N ALA A 56 2.65 -0.75 -14.10
CA ALA A 56 3.99 -0.18 -14.07
C ALA A 56 5.06 -1.28 -14.04
N THR A 57 4.86 -2.37 -13.29
CA THR A 57 5.81 -3.51 -13.27
C THR A 57 5.92 -4.18 -14.63
N VAL A 58 4.80 -4.44 -15.31
CA VAL A 58 4.79 -5.06 -16.65
C VAL A 58 5.48 -4.15 -17.69
N SER A 59 5.32 -2.83 -17.56
CA SER A 59 6.00 -1.87 -18.43
C SER A 59 7.51 -1.70 -18.15
N GLY A 60 8.08 -2.45 -17.20
CA GLY A 60 9.49 -2.36 -16.82
C GLY A 60 9.85 -1.10 -16.04
N GLN A 61 8.86 -0.39 -15.49
CA GLN A 61 9.10 0.80 -14.68
C GLN A 61 9.44 0.41 -13.25
N ALA A 62 10.35 1.15 -12.62
CA ALA A 62 10.66 0.98 -11.20
C ALA A 62 9.41 1.25 -10.36
N THR A 63 8.99 0.25 -9.58
CA THR A 63 7.86 0.36 -8.67
C THR A 63 8.31 0.19 -7.23
N THR A 64 7.64 0.88 -6.32
CA THR A 64 7.93 0.78 -4.89
C THR A 64 6.63 0.75 -4.09
N CYS A 65 6.54 -0.17 -3.14
CA CYS A 65 5.47 -0.20 -2.15
C CYS A 65 6.09 -0.03 -0.75
N MET A 66 5.63 0.97 -0.01
CA MET A 66 6.06 1.21 1.37
C MET A 66 4.84 1.35 2.26
N THR A 67 4.85 0.63 3.38
CA THR A 67 3.82 0.72 4.41
C THR A 67 4.45 1.21 5.69
N LEU A 68 3.97 2.35 6.17
CA LEU A 68 4.30 2.86 7.49
C LEU A 68 3.38 2.18 8.51
N PHE A 69 3.91 1.89 9.69
CA PHE A 69 3.14 1.31 10.78
C PHE A 69 3.65 1.81 12.13
N THR A 70 2.77 1.75 13.13
CA THR A 70 3.09 2.03 14.53
C THR A 70 2.77 0.82 15.41
N LYS A 71 3.24 0.85 16.66
CA LYS A 71 2.95 -0.22 17.64
C LYS A 71 1.45 -0.43 17.92
N TYR A 72 0.64 0.59 17.67
CA TYR A 72 -0.81 0.57 17.91
C TYR A 72 -1.58 -0.18 16.80
N GLU A 73 -0.95 -0.39 15.65
CA GLU A 73 -1.56 -1.03 14.48
C GLU A 73 -1.20 -2.52 14.39
N LYS A 74 -0.75 -3.11 15.49
CA LYS A 74 -0.33 -4.51 15.60
C LYS A 74 -1.33 -5.46 14.96
N MET A 75 -2.63 -5.31 15.25
CA MET A 75 -3.66 -6.22 14.74
C MET A 75 -3.82 -6.16 13.23
N ALA A 76 -3.74 -4.95 12.63
CA ALA A 76 -3.81 -4.79 11.19
C ALA A 76 -2.55 -5.34 10.51
N LEU A 77 -1.37 -5.04 11.08
CA LEU A 77 -0.09 -5.53 10.60
C LEU A 77 -0.02 -7.07 10.64
N GLU A 78 -0.44 -7.67 11.76
CA GLU A 78 -0.44 -9.12 11.98
C GLU A 78 -1.26 -9.87 10.92
N ARG A 79 -2.37 -9.30 10.46
CA ARG A 79 -3.18 -9.91 9.39
C ARG A 79 -2.51 -9.89 8.02
N ILE A 80 -1.53 -8.99 7.80
CA ILE A 80 -0.80 -8.87 6.53
C ILE A 80 0.48 -9.71 6.57
N VAL A 81 1.29 -9.58 7.62
CA VAL A 81 2.62 -10.21 7.69
C VAL A 81 2.64 -11.54 8.47
N GLY A 82 1.55 -11.85 9.18
CA GLY A 82 1.43 -12.99 10.08
C GLY A 82 2.03 -12.74 11.48
N SER A 83 1.61 -13.54 12.45
CA SER A 83 1.94 -13.36 13.88
C SER A 83 3.45 -13.40 14.18
N LYS A 84 4.20 -14.32 13.55
CA LYS A 84 5.65 -14.47 13.79
C LYS A 84 6.43 -13.23 13.37
N ARG A 85 6.20 -12.77 12.13
CA ARG A 85 6.88 -11.60 11.57
C ARG A 85 6.44 -10.31 12.26
N CYS A 86 5.16 -10.19 12.61
CA CYS A 86 4.64 -9.03 13.33
C CYS A 86 5.33 -8.83 14.68
N LYS A 87 5.48 -9.90 15.47
CA LYS A 87 6.23 -9.84 16.74
C LYS A 87 7.66 -9.37 16.53
N HIS A 88 8.35 -9.93 15.54
CA HIS A 88 9.71 -9.53 15.21
C HIS A 88 9.80 -8.04 14.79
N MET A 89 8.90 -7.56 13.93
CA MET A 89 8.88 -6.17 13.48
C MET A 89 8.62 -5.17 14.61
N LEU A 90 7.82 -5.56 15.61
CA LEU A 90 7.50 -4.69 16.75
C LEU A 90 8.59 -4.68 17.83
N GLN A 91 9.35 -5.76 17.96
CA GLN A 91 10.39 -5.91 18.98
C GLN A 91 11.80 -5.55 18.47
N SER A 92 12.01 -5.53 17.15
CA SER A 92 13.31 -5.24 16.58
C SER A 92 13.68 -3.76 16.73
N GLU A 93 14.96 -3.48 16.95
CA GLU A 93 15.51 -2.12 16.99
C GLU A 93 15.56 -1.46 15.59
N LYS A 94 15.53 -2.27 14.53
CA LYS A 94 15.54 -1.79 13.15
C LYS A 94 14.19 -1.13 12.83
N ARG A 95 14.23 -0.05 12.04
CA ARG A 95 13.02 0.71 11.65
C ARG A 95 12.46 0.34 10.28
N THR A 96 13.23 -0.42 9.49
CA THR A 96 12.86 -0.79 8.12
C THR A 96 12.89 -2.30 7.99
N PHE A 97 11.81 -2.86 7.44
CA PHE A 97 11.66 -4.29 7.22
C PHE A 97 11.22 -4.54 5.78
N LEU A 98 11.86 -5.51 5.13
CA LEU A 98 11.40 -6.06 3.87
C LEU A 98 10.56 -7.29 4.19
N PHE A 99 9.36 -7.37 3.63
CA PHE A 99 8.53 -8.57 3.72
C PHE A 99 7.81 -8.80 2.41
N CYS A 100 7.85 -10.05 1.97
CA CYS A 100 7.07 -10.62 0.87
C CYS A 100 6.40 -11.89 1.40
#